data_AF-A0A3C0CIZ4-F1
#
_entry.id   AF-A0A3C0CIZ4-F1
#
_cell.length_a   1.000
_cell.length_b   1.000
_cell.length_c   1.000
_cell.angle_alpha   90.00
_cell.angle_beta   90.00
_cell.angle_gamma   90.00
#
_symmetry.space_group_name_H-M   'P 1'
#
loop_
_entity.id
_entity.type
_entity.pdbx_description
1 polymer ?
#
loop_
_entity_poly.entity_id
_entity_poly.type
_entity_poly.pdbx_seq_one_letter_code
_entity_poly.pdbx_strand_id
1 'polypeptide(L)' 'QLLLAAAADREGFVPRDALTAAAALEILHLATLVHDDVIDDSAVRRGRQSVQRRFGKKPAVICGDYLFCKC' A
#
# COMPACT_ATOMS: atom_id res chain seq x y z
N GLN A 1 -6.90 -3.68 -2.99
CA GLN A 1 -7.20 -5.12 -3.14
C GLN A 1 -8.37 -5.47 -4.08
N LEU A 2 -9.40 -4.63 -4.27
CA LEU A 2 -10.53 -4.89 -5.19
C LEU A 2 -10.23 -4.71 -6.70
N LEU A 3 -9.13 -4.05 -7.06
CA LEU A 3 -8.83 -3.66 -8.45
C LEU A 3 -8.54 -4.84 -9.39
N LEU A 4 -7.90 -5.92 -8.90
CA LEU A 4 -7.63 -7.11 -9.70
C LEU A 4 -8.89 -7.86 -10.10
N ALA A 5 -9.89 -7.89 -9.22
CA ALA A 5 -11.18 -8.53 -9.49
C ALA A 5 -12.00 -7.78 -10.55
N ALA A 6 -11.82 -6.46 -10.68
CA ALA A 6 -12.49 -5.66 -11.70
C ALA A 6 -11.85 -5.76 -13.09
N ALA A 7 -10.57 -6.18 -13.16
CA ALA A 7 -9.84 -6.36 -14.42
C ALA A 7 -10.01 -7.75 -15.04
N ALA A 8 -10.63 -8.68 -14.32
CA ALA A 8 -10.91 -10.02 -14.82
C ALA A 8 -12.06 -9.97 -15.84
N ASP A 9 -11.88 -10.60 -16.99
CA ASP A 9 -12.97 -10.81 -17.93
C ASP A 9 -14.00 -11.85 -17.39
N ARG A 10 -15.02 -12.14 -18.19
CA ARG A 10 -16.08 -13.09 -17.79
C ARG A 10 -15.57 -14.52 -17.59
N GLU A 11 -14.37 -14.84 -18.08
CA GLU A 11 -13.71 -16.14 -17.93
C GLU A 11 -12.66 -16.12 -16.81
N GLY A 12 -12.47 -14.98 -16.14
CA GLY A 12 -11.51 -14.83 -15.06
C GLY A 12 -10.09 -14.50 -15.55
N PHE A 13 -9.89 -14.20 -16.83
CA PHE A 13 -8.59 -13.81 -17.36
C PHE A 13 -8.26 -12.36 -17.00
N VAL A 14 -7.08 -12.17 -16.42
CA VAL A 14 -6.55 -10.85 -16.06
C VAL A 14 -5.34 -10.55 -16.96
N PRO A 15 -5.39 -9.47 -17.77
CA PRO A 15 -4.23 -9.05 -18.56
C PRO A 15 -3.01 -8.74 -17.69
N ARG A 16 -1.81 -9.08 -18.17
CA ARG A 16 -0.55 -8.83 -17.44
C ARG A 16 -0.35 -7.34 -17.11
N ASP A 17 -0.78 -6.45 -17.98
CA ASP A 17 -0.67 -4.99 -17.76
C ASP A 17 -1.60 -4.53 -16.64
N ALA A 18 -2.81 -5.09 -16.58
CA ALA A 18 -3.74 -4.83 -15.48
C ALA A 18 -3.20 -5.36 -14.14
N LEU A 19 -2.55 -6.52 -14.15
CA LEU A 19 -1.86 -7.04 -12.97
C LEU A 19 -0.73 -6.12 -12.51
N THR A 20 0.06 -5.60 -13.46
CA THR A 20 1.17 -4.68 -13.16
C THR A 20 0.65 -3.36 -12.60
N ALA A 21 -0.39 -2.79 -13.21
CA ALA A 21 -1.03 -1.56 -12.73
C ALA A 21 -1.66 -1.76 -11.34
N ALA A 22 -2.33 -2.89 -11.10
CA ALA A 22 -2.91 -3.18 -9.80
C ALA A 22 -1.84 -3.35 -8.71
N ALA A 23 -0.69 -3.96 -9.03
CA ALA A 23 0.43 -4.05 -8.10
C ALA A 23 1.00 -2.67 -7.77
N ALA A 24 1.23 -1.82 -8.78
CA ALA A 24 1.69 -0.45 -8.58
C ALA A 24 0.71 0.38 -7.71
N LEU A 25 -0.59 0.28 -7.98
CA LEU A 25 -1.61 0.96 -7.19
C LEU A 25 -1.70 0.45 -5.74
N GLU A 26 -1.51 -0.84 -5.50
CA GLU A 26 -1.50 -1.38 -4.14
C GLU A 26 -0.22 -0.95 -3.37
N ILE A 27 0.92 -0.86 -4.04
CA ILE A 27 2.15 -0.31 -3.46
C ILE A 27 1.95 1.16 -3.11
N LEU A 28 1.37 1.96 -4.02
CA LEU A 28 1.04 3.36 -3.77
C LEU A 28 0.08 3.50 -2.59
N HIS A 29 -0.98 2.68 -2.55
CA HIS A 29 -1.92 2.66 -1.43
C HIS A 29 -1.24 2.34 -0.10
N LEU A 30 -0.28 1.41 -0.08
CA LEU A 30 0.48 1.11 1.12
C LEU A 30 1.37 2.28 1.54
N ALA A 31 2.01 2.95 0.58
CA ALA A 31 2.84 4.13 0.84
C ALA A 31 2.04 5.22 1.55
N THR A 32 0.86 5.56 1.02
CA THR A 32 0.00 6.59 1.63
C THR A 32 -0.46 6.18 3.02
N LEU A 33 -0.86 4.92 3.23
CA LEU A 33 -1.27 4.46 4.57
C LEU A 33 -0.15 4.54 5.61
N VAL A 34 1.11 4.30 5.22
CA VAL A 34 2.26 4.43 6.13
C VAL A 34 2.51 5.89 6.49
N HIS A 35 2.43 6.80 5.52
CA HIS A 35 2.54 8.24 5.76
C HIS A 35 1.37 8.77 6.59
N ASP A 36 0.14 8.34 6.30
CA ASP A 36 -1.07 8.69 7.07
C ASP A 36 -0.92 8.24 8.52
N ASP A 37 -0.43 7.03 8.78
CA ASP A 37 -0.21 6.55 10.14
C ASP A 37 0.78 7.43 10.91
N VAL A 38 1.77 8.04 10.24
CA VAL A 38 2.71 9.01 10.84
C VAL A 38 2.05 10.36 11.09
N ILE A 39 1.28 10.87 10.13
CA ILE A 39 0.58 12.16 10.21
C ILE A 39 -0.48 12.13 11.31
N ASP A 40 -1.27 11.06 11.38
CA ASP A 40 -2.37 10.88 12.32
C ASP A 40 -1.93 10.38 13.69
N ASP A 41 -0.63 10.14 13.89
CA ASP A 41 -0.09 9.53 15.10
C ASP A 41 -0.74 8.17 15.46
N SER A 42 -1.19 7.43 14.43
CA SER A 42 -1.88 6.15 14.58
C SER A 42 -0.96 5.05 15.10
N ALA A 43 -1.26 4.52 16.30
CA ALA A 43 -0.47 3.44 16.91
C ALA A 43 -0.79 2.04 16.34
N VAL A 44 -1.97 1.87 15.74
CA VAL A 44 -2.51 0.58 15.31
C VAL A 44 -3.21 0.73 13.97
N ARG A 45 -2.98 -0.23 13.06
CA ARG A 45 -3.71 -0.38 11.81
C ARG A 45 -4.15 -1.83 11.65
N ARG A 46 -5.44 -2.03 11.39
CA ARG A 46 -6.07 -3.37 11.22
C ARG A 46 -5.73 -4.34 12.37
N GLY A 47 -5.77 -3.84 13.61
CA GLY A 47 -5.48 -4.63 14.82
C GLY A 47 -4.00 -4.97 15.06
N ARG A 48 -3.08 -4.45 14.25
CA ARG A 48 -1.62 -4.64 14.39
C ARG A 48 -0.93 -3.30 14.63
N GLN A 49 0.23 -3.30 15.29
CA GLN A 49 1.03 -2.07 15.41
C GLN A 49 1.34 -1.49 14.04
N SER A 50 1.17 -0.17 13.91
CA SER A 50 1.59 0.57 12.72
C SER A 50 3.11 0.55 12.57
N VAL A 51 3.60 0.84 11.36
CA VAL A 51 5.04 0.90 11.07
C VAL A 51 5.71 1.96 11.94
N GLN A 52 5.07 3.12 12.12
CA GLN A 52 5.60 4.21 12.93
C GLN A 52 5.63 3.88 14.42
N ARG A 53 4.66 3.10 14.93
CA ARG A 53 4.68 2.62 16.32
C ARG A 53 5.79 1.60 16.57
N ARG A 54 6.04 0.72 15.59
CA ARG A 54 7.00 -0.38 15.73
C ARG A 54 8.45 0.07 15.53
N PHE A 55 8.69 0.99 14.59
CA PHE A 55 10.04 1.38 14.16
C PHE A 55 10.35 2.87 14.38
N GLY A 56 9.38 3.65 14.85
CA GLY A 56 9.49 5.10 15.00
C GLY A 56 9.08 5.86 13.75
N LYS A 57 8.81 7.16 13.93
CA LYS A 57 8.30 8.04 12.86
C LYS A 57 9.28 8.19 11.69
N LYS A 58 10.57 8.44 11.95
CA LYS A 58 11.56 8.67 10.87
C LYS A 58 11.71 7.46 9.94
N PRO A 59 11.90 6.22 10.43
CA PRO A 59 11.94 5.06 9.54
C PRO A 59 10.62 4.81 8.79
N ALA A 60 9.47 5.13 9.40
CA ALA A 60 8.18 5.00 8.73
C ALA A 60 8.04 5.98 7.56
N VAL A 61 8.48 7.23 7.70
CA VAL A 61 8.51 8.20 6.57
C VAL A 61 9.36 7.67 5.42
N ILE A 62 10.59 7.24 5.70
CA ILE A 62 11.51 6.69 4.69
C ILE A 62 10.92 5.44 4.02
N CYS A 63 10.24 4.59 4.79
CA CYS A 63 9.55 3.42 4.26
C CYS A 63 8.42 3.81 3.30
N GLY A 64 7.61 4.81 3.65
CA GLY A 64 6.58 5.36 2.76
C GLY A 64 7.18 5.93 1.48
N ASP A 65 8.28 6.70 1.58
CA ASP A 65 8.97 7.28 0.42
C ASP A 65 9.54 6.19 -0.50
N TYR A 66 10.13 5.14 0.08
CA TYR A 66 10.63 4.01 -0.70
C TYR A 66 9.53 3.29 -1.47
N LEU A 67 8.38 3.04 -0.83
CA LEU A 67 7.22 2.43 -1.47
C LEU A 67 6.68 3.32 -2.60
N PHE A 68 6.60 4.63 -2.37
CA PHE A 68 6.18 5.61 -3.37
C PHE A 68 7.10 5.66 -4.60
N CYS A 69 8.42 5.55 -4.41
CA CYS A 69 9.37 5.49 -5.53
C CYS A 69 9.37 4.15 -6.27
N LYS A 70 8.73 3.11 -5.72
CA LYS A 70 8.73 1.75 -6.27
C LYS A 70 7.51 1.41 -7.13
N CYS A 71 6.40 2.14 -6.98
CA CYS A 71 5.23 2.01 -7.84
C CYS A 71 5.45 2.68 -9.20
#